data_AF-A0AAU3C393-F1
#
_entry.id   AF-A0AAU3C393-F1
#
_cell.length_a   1.000
_cell.length_b   1.000
_cell.length_c   1.000
_cell.angle_alpha   90.00
_cell.angle_beta   90.00
_cell.angle_gamma   90.00
#
_symmetry.space_group_name_H-M   'P 1'
#
loop_
_entity.id
_entity.type
_entity.pdbx_description
1 polymer ?
#
loop_
_entity_poly.entity_id
_entity_poly.type
_entity_poly.pdbx_seq_one_letter_code
_entity_poly.pdbx_strand_id
1 'polypeptide(L)' 'MANLTPPPGECPQCWEHAHDPRAHRNLRPREDCPQCVDHMNNGHPHITPKKSRWW' A
#
# COMPACT_ATOMS: atom_id res chain seq x y z
N MET A 1 2.78 4.60 -15.50
CA MET A 1 2.50 4.98 -14.10
C MET A 1 1.17 4.35 -13.74
N ALA A 2 1.14 3.39 -12.80
CA ALA A 2 -0.11 2.77 -12.37
C ALA A 2 -1.07 3.83 -11.79
N ASN A 3 -2.37 3.57 -11.90
CA ASN A 3 -3.46 4.49 -11.56
C ASN A 3 -3.16 5.30 -10.27
N LEU A 4 -3.01 6.61 -10.41
CA LEU A 4 -2.27 7.51 -9.50
C LEU A 4 -2.89 7.79 -8.12
N THR A 5 -3.96 7.09 -7.74
CA THR A 5 -4.65 7.39 -6.48
C THR A 5 -5.11 6.10 -5.81
N PRO A 6 -4.48 5.68 -4.69
CA PRO A 6 -5.01 4.61 -3.87
C PRO A 6 -6.39 5.01 -3.30
N PRO A 7 -7.24 4.05 -2.93
CA PRO A 7 -8.53 4.36 -2.33
C PRO A 7 -8.37 5.13 -1.00
N PRO A 8 -9.39 5.92 -0.62
CA PRO A 8 -9.39 6.67 0.62
C PRO A 8 -9.24 5.74 1.84
N GLY A 9 -8.23 6.00 2.67
CA GLY A 9 -7.88 5.19 3.83
C GLY A 9 -6.74 4.19 3.60
N GLU A 10 -6.20 4.10 2.38
CA GLU A 10 -5.02 3.28 2.08
C GLU A 10 -3.76 4.13 1.85
N CYS A 11 -2.60 3.51 2.03
CA CYS A 11 -1.32 4.15 1.75
C CYS A 11 -0.96 4.02 0.26
N PRO A 12 -0.63 5.13 -0.43
CA PRO A 12 -0.25 5.10 -1.84
C PRO A 12 0.95 4.20 -2.12
N GLN A 13 1.93 4.18 -1.20
CA GLN A 13 3.14 3.38 -1.36
C GLN A 13 2.87 1.88 -1.28
N CYS A 14 2.09 1.44 -0.28
CA CYS A 14 1.70 0.03 -0.17
C CYS A 14 0.83 -0.42 -1.33
N TRP A 15 -0.09 0.45 -1.76
CA TRP A 15 -0.94 0.18 -2.91
C TRP A 15 -0.10 0.04 -4.19
N GLU A 16 0.79 1.00 -4.49
CA GLU A 16 1.67 0.91 -5.65
C GLU A 16 2.56 -0.33 -5.60
N HIS A 17 3.13 -0.65 -4.44
CA HIS A 17 3.95 -1.85 -4.23
C HIS A 17 3.17 -3.14 -4.52
N ALA A 18 1.90 -3.22 -4.09
CA ALA A 18 1.04 -4.36 -4.37
C ALA A 18 0.68 -4.51 -5.86
N HIS A 19 0.61 -3.40 -6.61
CA HIS A 19 0.34 -3.39 -8.05
C HIS A 19 1.58 -3.52 -8.91
N ASP A 20 2.79 -3.44 -8.35
CA ASP A 20 4.04 -3.66 -9.08
C ASP A 20 4.40 -5.17 -9.09
N PRO A 21 4.26 -5.87 -10.23
CA PRO A 21 4.60 -7.29 -10.33
C PRO A 21 6.09 -7.57 -10.12
N ARG A 22 6.96 -6.55 -10.20
CA ARG A 22 8.40 -6.69 -9.95
C ARG A 22 8.73 -6.67 -8.47
N ALA A 23 7.91 -6.02 -7.65
CA ALA A 23 8.14 -5.86 -6.22
C ALA A 23 8.19 -7.22 -5.49
N HIS A 24 7.34 -8.16 -5.90
CA HIS A 24 7.27 -9.51 -5.33
C HIS A 24 8.05 -10.56 -6.13
N ARG A 25 8.82 -10.16 -7.16
CA ARG A 25 9.55 -11.10 -8.03
C ARG A 25 10.57 -11.96 -7.27
N ASN A 26 11.13 -11.41 -6.19
CA ASN A 26 12.14 -12.08 -5.37
C ASN A 26 11.54 -12.75 -4.13
N LEU A 27 10.25 -12.57 -3.86
CA LEU A 27 9.59 -13.19 -2.71
C LEU A 27 9.22 -14.63 -3.03
N ARG A 28 9.26 -15.48 -2.02
CA ARG A 28 8.82 -16.87 -2.15
C ARG A 28 7.29 -16.93 -2.25
N PRO A 29 6.72 -17.99 -2.84
CA PRO A 29 5.28 -18.18 -2.79
C PRO A 29 4.78 -18.14 -1.33
N ARG A 30 3.82 -17.26 -1.05
CA ARG A 30 3.22 -17.04 0.29
C ARG A 30 4.14 -16.36 1.31
N GLU A 31 5.20 -15.70 0.87
CA GLU A 31 6.03 -14.84 1.72
C GLU A 31 5.47 -13.42 1.73
N ASP A 32 5.14 -12.91 2.92
CA ASP A 32 4.69 -11.53 3.08
C ASP A 32 5.87 -10.57 2.93
N CYS A 33 5.66 -9.48 2.19
CA CYS A 33 6.69 -8.46 2.05
C CYS A 33 6.96 -7.80 3.42
N PRO A 34 8.21 -7.80 3.91
CA PRO A 34 8.54 -7.22 5.22
C PRO A 34 8.20 -5.73 5.29
N GLN A 35 8.27 -5.01 4.17
CA GLN A 35 7.92 -3.59 4.11
C GLN A 35 6.41 -3.35 4.26
N CYS A 36 5.57 -4.23 3.69
CA CYS A 36 4.12 -4.16 3.89
C CYS A 36 3.74 -4.51 5.33
N VAL A 37 4.37 -5.54 5.91
CA VAL A 37 4.15 -5.95 7.31
C VAL A 37 4.61 -4.85 8.28
N ASP A 38 5.77 -4.25 8.03
CA ASP A 38 6.29 -3.12 8.79
C ASP A 38 5.29 -1.95 8.79
N HIS A 39 4.81 -1.55 7.62
CA HIS A 39 3.82 -0.48 7.50
C HIS A 39 2.46 -0.82 8.15
N MET A 40 2.05 -2.09 8.17
CA MET A 40 0.86 -2.51 8.92
C MET A 40 1.05 -2.37 10.44
N ASN A 41 2.24 -2.64 10.96
CA ASN A 41 2.52 -2.63 12.39
C ASN A 41 2.92 -1.26 12.93
N ASN A 42 3.77 -0.53 12.20
CA ASN A 42 4.31 0.78 12.58
C ASN A 42 3.49 1.94 12.03
N GLY A 43 2.55 1.65 11.12
CA GLY A 43 1.71 2.65 10.46
C GLY A 43 2.35 3.22 9.20
N HIS A 44 1.57 4.02 8.48
CA HIS A 44 1.99 4.60 7.21
C HIS A 44 2.27 6.09 7.37
N PRO A 45 3.36 6.62 6.79
CA PRO A 45 3.68 8.04 6.87
C PRO A 45 2.69 8.92 6.10
N HIS A 46 2.04 8.35 5.08
CA HIS A 46 1.04 9.02 4.26
C HIS A 46 -0.11 8.05 3.99
N ILE A 47 -1.32 8.44 4.41
CA ILE A 47 -2.55 7.70 4.14
C ILE A 47 -3.45 8.64 3.37
N THR A 48 -4.06 8.16 2.29
CA THR A 48 -5.00 8.96 1.53
C THR A 48 -6.18 9.33 2.43
N PRO A 49 -6.47 10.62 2.61
CA PRO A 49 -7.51 11.05 3.52
C PRO A 49 -8.85 10.47 3.09
N LYS A 50 -9.55 9.83 4.02
CA LYS A 50 -10.90 9.34 3.78
C LYS A 50 -11.82 10.55 3.68
N LYS A 51 -12.48 10.74 2.54
CA LYS A 51 -13.53 11.77 2.40
C LYS A 51 -14.59 11.50 3.47
N SER A 52 -14.61 12.33 4.50
CA SER A 52 -15.62 12.31 5.54
C SER A 52 -16.97 12.65 4.88
N ARG A 53 -17.93 11.72 4.97
CA ARG A 53 -19.28 11.81 4.39
C ARG A 53 -20.20 12.78 5.15
N TRP A 54 -19.64 13.88 5.66
CA TRP A 54 -20.31 14.85 6.54
C TRP A 54 -20.21 16.28 6.02
N TRP A 55 -20.00 16.45 4.71
CA TRP A 55 -20.23 17.69 3.96
C TRP A 55 -20.90 17.32 2.64
#